data_AF-A0A7X6XZ30-F1
#
_entry.id   AF-A0A7X6XZ30-F1
#
_cell.length_a   1.000
_cell.length_b   1.000
_cell.length_c   1.000
_cell.angle_alpha   90.00
_cell.angle_beta   90.00
_cell.angle_gamma   90.00
#
_symmetry.space_group_name_H-M   'P 1'
#
loop_
_entity.id
_entity.type
_entity.pdbx_description
1 polymer ?
#
loop_
_entity_poly.entity_id
_entity_poly.type
_entity_poly.pdbx_seq_one_letter_code
_entity_poly.pdbx_strand_id
1 'polypeptide(L)'
;MKRRKIIRNVFMHLLVIHTILNIVHFMGDNLNHPLYNILINHPPYIQVLVLGFFDILSYTIITFIYARFYDKQKALYFVIEWVVIIFALCLLTIYAVVYFISLTFYMRELMLIYTISNGWYGTFMYKLPNEQLYSLWWMLSAILPSIGIYIGVKLGLRKEVNL
;
A
#
# COMPACT_ATOMS: atom_id res chain seq x y z
N MET A 1 9.72 17.08 -22.57
CA MET A 1 10.40 16.11 -21.66
C MET A 1 9.97 14.70 -22.07
N LYS A 2 10.88 13.76 -22.39
CA LYS A 2 10.50 12.41 -22.90
C LYS A 2 9.54 11.71 -21.91
N ARG A 3 8.39 11.20 -22.37
CA ARG A 3 7.31 10.57 -21.55
C ARG A 3 7.84 9.59 -20.49
N ARG A 4 8.85 8.80 -20.82
CA ARG A 4 9.55 7.87 -19.92
C ARG A 4 10.15 8.56 -18.67
N LYS A 5 10.70 9.77 -18.80
CA LYS A 5 11.26 10.54 -17.67
C LYS A 5 10.16 10.99 -16.71
N ILE A 6 8.97 11.32 -17.22
CA ILE A 6 7.82 11.70 -16.38
C ILE A 6 7.34 10.48 -15.57
N ILE A 7 7.10 9.35 -16.25
CA ILE A 7 6.66 8.11 -15.61
C ILE A 7 7.63 7.69 -14.51
N ARG A 8 8.94 7.66 -14.81
CA ARG A 8 9.97 7.32 -13.84
C ARG A 8 9.93 8.25 -12.63
N ASN A 9 9.86 9.56 -12.84
CA ASN A 9 9.87 10.51 -11.73
C ASN A 9 8.62 10.36 -10.84
N VAL A 10 7.43 10.22 -11.44
CA VAL A 10 6.19 10.01 -10.66
C VAL A 10 6.26 8.70 -9.87
N PHE A 11 6.70 7.61 -10.50
CA PHE A 11 6.87 6.33 -9.82
C PHE A 11 7.86 6.41 -8.65
N MET A 12 9.00 7.07 -8.84
CA MET A 12 9.97 7.27 -7.77
C MET A 12 9.41 8.09 -6.60
N HIS A 13 8.62 9.14 -6.86
CA HIS A 13 7.98 9.89 -5.78
C HIS A 13 6.97 9.05 -5.01
N LEU A 14 6.18 8.21 -5.70
CA LEU A 14 5.25 7.30 -5.03
C LEU A 14 5.99 6.25 -4.20
N LEU A 15 7.13 5.73 -4.66
CA LEU A 15 7.97 4.85 -3.85
C LEU A 15 8.48 5.54 -2.58
N VAL A 16 8.87 6.82 -2.67
CA VAL A 16 9.27 7.60 -1.50
C VAL A 16 8.09 7.78 -0.54
N ILE A 17 6.91 8.16 -1.05
CA ILE A 17 5.67 8.28 -0.25
C ILE A 17 5.33 6.97 0.45
N HIS A 18 5.37 5.85 -0.28
CA HIS A 18 5.14 4.50 0.23
C HIS A 18 6.13 4.13 1.33
N THR A 19 7.42 4.43 1.13
CA THR A 19 8.47 4.18 2.12
C THR A 19 8.24 5.00 3.40
N ILE A 20 7.88 6.29 3.26
CA ILE A 20 7.58 7.15 4.41
C ILE A 20 6.38 6.60 5.18
N LEU A 21 5.28 6.25 4.49
CA LEU A 21 4.11 5.66 5.14
C LEU A 21 4.47 4.36 5.86
N ASN A 22 5.23 3.46 5.22
CA ASN A 22 5.68 2.23 5.87
C ASN A 22 6.50 2.49 7.13
N ILE A 23 7.40 3.48 7.13
CA ILE A 23 8.18 3.85 8.33
C ILE A 23 7.25 4.37 9.44
N VAL A 24 6.33 5.28 9.11
CA VAL A 24 5.36 5.82 10.08
C VAL A 24 4.53 4.70 10.70
N HIS A 25 4.03 3.79 9.87
CA HIS A 25 3.25 2.64 10.31
C HIS A 25 4.06 1.67 11.17
N PHE A 26 5.29 1.36 10.77
CA PHE A 26 6.19 0.50 11.54
C PHE A 26 6.50 1.10 12.93
N MET A 27 6.68 2.43 13.01
CA MET A 27 6.87 3.12 14.28
C MET A 27 5.60 3.08 15.15
N GLY A 28 4.41 3.20 14.55
CA GLY A 28 3.13 3.15 15.25
C GLY A 28 2.78 1.76 15.81
N ASP A 29 3.10 0.69 15.09
CA ASP A 29 2.74 -0.68 15.50
C ASP A 29 3.60 -1.26 16.64
N ASN A 30 4.80 -0.71 16.84
CA ASN A 30 5.61 -1.00 18.03
C ASN A 30 5.05 -0.36 19.30
N LEU A 31 4.04 0.51 19.20
CA LEU A 31 3.40 1.19 20.34
C LEU A 31 2.12 0.49 20.84
N ASN A 32 1.87 -0.78 20.48
CA ASN A 32 0.61 -1.49 20.76
C ASN A 32 -0.62 -0.74 20.23
N HIS A 33 -0.65 -0.50 18.91
CA HIS A 33 -1.73 0.22 18.27
C HIS A 33 -3.11 -0.42 18.62
N PRO A 34 -4.11 0.34 19.10
CA PRO A 34 -5.37 -0.22 19.61
C PRO A 34 -6.15 -1.03 18.56
N LEU A 35 -6.04 -0.68 17.28
CA LEU A 35 -6.58 -1.47 16.16
C LEU A 35 -6.11 -2.93 16.17
N TYR A 36 -4.87 -3.20 16.57
CA TYR A 36 -4.34 -4.56 16.62
C TYR A 36 -5.11 -5.43 17.61
N ASN A 37 -5.26 -4.93 18.84
CA ASN A 37 -5.94 -5.65 19.92
C ASN A 37 -7.42 -5.89 19.62
N ILE A 38 -8.07 -4.97 18.89
CA ILE A 38 -9.46 -5.12 18.48
C ILE A 38 -9.59 -6.18 17.39
N LEU A 39 -8.69 -6.18 16.38
CA LEU A 39 -8.87 -6.98 15.16
C LEU A 39 -8.35 -8.43 15.26
N ILE A 40 -7.43 -8.73 16.16
CA ILE A 40 -6.74 -10.05 16.24
C ILE A 40 -7.72 -11.24 16.38
N ASN A 41 -8.87 -11.03 17.04
CA ASN A 41 -9.85 -12.08 17.29
C ASN A 41 -10.93 -12.19 16.20
N HIS A 42 -10.92 -11.31 15.20
CA HIS A 42 -11.88 -11.34 14.10
C HIS A 42 -11.39 -12.23 12.95
N PRO A 43 -12.29 -12.76 12.11
CA PRO A 43 -11.89 -13.52 10.94
C PRO A 43 -11.11 -12.66 9.92
N PRO A 44 -10.24 -13.28 9.09
CA PRO A 44 -9.31 -12.56 8.20
C PRO A 44 -9.98 -11.55 7.26
N TYR A 45 -11.19 -11.83 6.77
CA TYR A 45 -11.90 -10.89 5.88
C TYR A 45 -12.26 -9.57 6.58
N ILE A 46 -12.63 -9.60 7.86
CA ILE A 46 -12.91 -8.38 8.64
C ILE A 46 -11.61 -7.62 8.88
N GLN A 47 -10.55 -8.33 9.26
CA GLN A 47 -9.22 -7.74 9.48
C GLN A 47 -8.74 -7.01 8.23
N VAL A 48 -8.81 -7.67 7.07
CA VAL A 48 -8.38 -7.12 5.78
C VAL A 48 -9.21 -5.92 5.36
N LEU A 49 -10.54 -5.97 5.53
CA LEU A 49 -11.43 -4.85 5.17
C LEU A 49 -11.17 -3.62 6.04
N VAL A 50 -11.05 -3.80 7.36
CA VAL A 50 -10.82 -2.67 8.27
C VAL A 50 -9.43 -2.09 8.05
N LEU A 51 -8.37 -2.91 8.06
CA LEU A 51 -7.01 -2.44 7.75
C LEU A 51 -6.95 -1.77 6.39
N GLY A 52 -7.69 -2.30 5.41
CA GLY A 52 -7.71 -1.80 4.05
C GLY A 52 -8.37 -0.45 3.90
N PHE A 53 -9.40 -0.19 4.70
CA PHE A 53 -10.00 1.13 4.79
C PHE A 53 -8.98 2.16 5.30
N PHE A 54 -8.25 1.85 6.39
CA PHE A 54 -7.22 2.73 6.91
C PHE A 54 -6.06 2.93 5.93
N ASP A 55 -5.64 1.86 5.26
CA ASP A 55 -4.56 1.91 4.27
C ASP A 55 -4.95 2.80 3.08
N ILE A 56 -6.14 2.59 2.49
CA ILE A 56 -6.68 3.46 1.44
C ILE A 56 -6.73 4.91 1.93
N LEU A 57 -7.23 5.15 3.13
CA LEU A 57 -7.37 6.50 3.68
C LEU A 57 -6.00 7.19 3.81
N SER A 58 -5.01 6.52 4.40
CA SER A 58 -3.65 7.02 4.57
C SER A 58 -2.99 7.37 3.23
N TYR A 59 -3.04 6.45 2.26
CA TYR A 59 -2.53 6.70 0.92
C TYR A 59 -3.29 7.83 0.21
N THR A 60 -4.61 7.90 0.38
CA THR A 60 -5.44 8.95 -0.20
C THR A 60 -5.03 10.33 0.32
N ILE A 61 -4.86 10.48 1.63
CA ILE A 61 -4.50 11.77 2.27
C ILE A 61 -3.13 12.25 1.76
N ILE A 62 -2.11 11.39 1.83
CA ILE A 62 -0.75 11.82 1.48
C ILE A 62 -0.62 12.11 -0.02
N THR A 63 -1.27 11.32 -0.87
CA THR A 63 -1.20 11.51 -2.32
C THR A 63 -2.08 12.64 -2.82
N PHE A 64 -3.16 12.97 -2.11
CA PHE A 64 -3.92 14.21 -2.30
C PHE A 64 -3.02 15.42 -2.09
N ILE A 65 -2.30 15.47 -0.96
CA ILE A 65 -1.34 16.55 -0.65
C ILE A 65 -0.28 16.61 -1.75
N TYR A 66 0.35 15.48 -2.09
CA TYR A 66 1.34 15.42 -3.15
C TYR A 66 0.81 15.96 -4.49
N ALA A 67 -0.37 15.52 -4.94
CA ALA A 67 -0.94 15.95 -6.22
C ALA A 67 -1.27 17.44 -6.24
N ARG A 68 -1.66 18.02 -5.09
CA ARG A 68 -1.92 19.46 -4.95
C ARG A 68 -0.68 20.32 -5.17
N PHE A 69 0.46 19.88 -4.66
CA PHE A 69 1.72 20.63 -4.72
C PHE A 69 2.64 20.19 -5.88
N TYR A 70 2.21 19.27 -6.73
CA TYR A 70 3.03 18.79 -7.83
C TYR A 70 3.02 19.76 -9.02
N ASP A 71 4.14 20.42 -9.31
CA ASP A 71 4.30 21.42 -10.38
C ASP A 71 3.79 20.99 -11.77
N LYS A 72 3.69 19.68 -12.04
CA LYS A 72 3.30 19.12 -13.34
C LYS A 72 1.96 18.37 -13.29
N GLN A 73 0.94 18.92 -12.63
CA GLN A 73 -0.38 18.31 -12.44
C GLN A 73 -0.99 17.67 -13.70
N LYS A 74 -0.97 18.36 -14.86
CA LYS A 74 -1.47 17.79 -16.14
C LYS A 74 -0.75 16.50 -16.53
N ALA A 75 0.57 16.46 -16.39
CA ALA A 75 1.35 15.27 -16.73
C ALA A 75 1.10 14.14 -15.72
N LEU A 76 0.85 14.48 -14.45
CA LEU A 76 0.47 13.51 -13.42
C LEU A 76 -0.86 12.83 -13.75
N TYR A 77 -1.87 13.59 -14.22
CA TYR A 77 -3.18 13.05 -14.61
C TYR A 77 -3.10 11.94 -15.66
N PHE A 78 -2.31 12.14 -16.73
CA PHE A 78 -2.19 11.17 -17.83
C PHE A 78 -1.35 9.94 -17.50
N VAL A 79 -0.52 10.03 -16.46
CA VAL A 79 0.49 9.00 -16.15
C VAL A 79 0.11 8.20 -14.91
N ILE A 80 -0.73 8.74 -14.03
CA ILE A 80 -1.05 8.11 -12.75
C ILE A 80 -1.67 6.72 -12.91
N GLU A 81 -2.54 6.50 -13.89
CA GLU A 81 -3.18 5.20 -14.13
C GLU A 81 -2.14 4.11 -14.39
N TRP A 82 -1.20 4.35 -15.30
CA TRP A 82 -0.11 3.43 -15.60
C TRP A 82 0.81 3.20 -14.42
N VAL A 83 1.14 4.28 -13.71
CA VAL A 83 2.05 4.21 -12.56
C VAL A 83 1.42 3.38 -11.42
N VAL A 84 0.14 3.59 -11.13
CA VAL A 84 -0.60 2.86 -10.10
C VAL A 84 -0.71 1.38 -10.45
N ILE A 85 -0.97 1.05 -11.73
CA ILE A 85 -1.01 -0.35 -12.18
C ILE A 85 0.35 -1.03 -11.98
N ILE A 86 1.44 -0.38 -12.43
CA ILE A 86 2.80 -0.92 -12.25
C ILE A 86 3.10 -1.11 -10.77
N PHE A 87 2.74 -0.12 -9.95
CA PHE A 87 2.94 -0.17 -8.51
C PHE A 87 2.18 -1.33 -7.84
N ALA A 88 0.91 -1.53 -8.19
CA ALA A 88 0.11 -2.67 -7.73
C ALA A 88 0.74 -4.01 -8.14
N LEU A 89 1.20 -4.13 -9.38
CA LEU A 89 1.84 -5.35 -9.88
C LEU A 89 3.15 -5.65 -9.14
N CYS A 90 3.95 -4.62 -8.81
CA CYS A 90 5.15 -4.79 -8.00
C CYS A 90 4.82 -5.33 -6.61
N LEU A 91 3.86 -4.72 -5.90
CA LEU A 91 3.46 -5.18 -4.57
C LEU A 91 2.84 -6.58 -4.60
N LEU A 92 2.02 -6.87 -5.61
CA LEU A 92 1.39 -8.18 -5.78
C LEU A 92 2.44 -9.27 -6.04
N THR A 93 3.46 -8.96 -6.85
CA THR A 93 4.59 -9.88 -7.10
C THR A 93 5.34 -10.16 -5.81
N ILE A 94 5.66 -9.11 -5.03
CA ILE A 94 6.34 -9.27 -3.73
C ILE A 94 5.49 -10.13 -2.79
N TYR A 95 4.20 -9.82 -2.65
CA TYR A 95 3.28 -10.59 -1.82
C TYR A 95 3.22 -12.05 -2.27
N ALA A 96 3.02 -12.31 -3.57
CA ALA A 96 2.91 -13.67 -4.10
C ALA A 96 4.18 -14.49 -3.84
N VAL A 97 5.36 -13.91 -4.05
CA VAL A 97 6.65 -14.57 -3.78
C VAL A 97 6.79 -14.86 -2.28
N VAL A 98 6.57 -13.88 -1.41
CA VAL A 98 6.70 -14.07 0.04
C VAL A 98 5.68 -15.10 0.55
N TYR A 99 4.43 -15.01 0.11
CA TYR A 99 3.36 -15.92 0.50
C TYR A 99 3.64 -17.36 0.06
N PHE A 100 4.04 -17.55 -1.20
CA PHE A 100 4.34 -18.88 -1.74
C PHE A 100 5.52 -19.55 -1.02
N ILE A 101 6.61 -18.80 -0.79
CA ILE A 101 7.78 -19.32 -0.08
C ILE A 101 7.42 -19.62 1.39
N SER A 102 6.71 -18.71 2.07
CA SER A 102 6.30 -18.91 3.47
C SER A 102 5.43 -20.15 3.64
N LEU A 103 4.51 -20.41 2.70
CA LEU A 103 3.68 -21.62 2.71
C LEU A 103 4.49 -22.88 2.43
N THR A 104 5.37 -22.86 1.43
CA THR A 104 6.12 -24.04 0.98
C THR A 104 7.09 -24.52 2.05
N PHE A 105 7.77 -23.58 2.72
CA PHE A 105 8.80 -23.90 3.72
C PHE A 105 8.31 -23.76 5.17
N TYR A 106 7.03 -23.41 5.39
CA TYR A 106 6.45 -23.14 6.71
C TYR A 106 7.24 -22.10 7.54
N MET A 107 7.91 -21.15 6.86
CA MET A 107 8.75 -20.13 7.49
C MET A 107 7.98 -18.80 7.63
N ARG A 108 7.41 -18.57 8.81
CA ARG A 108 6.67 -17.33 9.11
C ARG A 108 7.56 -16.09 9.08
N GLU A 109 8.85 -16.25 9.37
CA GLU A 109 9.85 -15.19 9.39
C GLU A 109 10.00 -14.51 8.03
N LEU A 110 9.69 -15.21 6.93
CA LEU A 110 9.69 -14.60 5.60
C LEU A 110 8.60 -13.53 5.45
N MET A 111 7.54 -13.57 6.25
CA MET A 111 6.56 -12.48 6.32
C MET A 111 7.16 -11.19 6.89
N LEU A 112 8.31 -11.23 7.57
CA LEU A 112 9.08 -10.03 7.92
C LEU A 112 9.63 -9.31 6.68
N ILE A 113 9.85 -10.01 5.57
CA ILE A 113 10.21 -9.36 4.31
C ILE A 113 9.00 -8.56 3.78
N TYR A 114 7.79 -9.07 4.01
CA TYR A 114 6.57 -8.36 3.64
C TYR A 114 6.34 -7.12 4.50
N THR A 115 6.76 -7.09 5.77
CA THR A 115 6.67 -5.86 6.60
C THR A 115 7.49 -4.71 6.04
N ILE A 116 8.64 -4.98 5.43
CA ILE A 116 9.46 -3.95 4.77
C ILE A 116 8.71 -3.35 3.57
N SER A 117 8.01 -4.21 2.83
CA SER A 117 7.31 -3.84 1.60
C SER A 117 5.93 -3.24 1.88
N ASN A 118 5.25 -3.67 2.92
CA ASN A 118 3.96 -3.15 3.36
C ASN A 118 3.92 -3.20 4.90
N GLY A 119 4.29 -2.07 5.53
CA GLY A 119 4.49 -1.97 6.97
C GLY A 119 3.24 -2.26 7.77
N TRP A 120 2.09 -1.74 7.32
CA TRP A 120 0.81 -1.89 8.00
C TRP A 120 0.36 -3.35 8.00
N TYR A 121 0.28 -3.96 6.81
CA TYR A 121 -0.19 -5.33 6.68
C TYR A 121 0.82 -6.36 7.17
N GLY A 122 2.09 -6.22 6.79
CA GLY A 122 3.11 -7.17 7.17
C GLY A 122 3.28 -7.24 8.69
N THR A 123 3.24 -6.11 9.39
CA THR A 123 3.40 -6.09 10.85
C THR A 123 2.19 -6.70 11.56
N PHE A 124 0.98 -6.41 11.06
CA PHE A 124 -0.24 -7.05 11.56
C PHE A 124 -0.20 -8.57 11.33
N MET A 125 0.04 -9.01 10.09
CA MET A 125 0.14 -10.41 9.69
C MET A 125 1.19 -11.16 10.51
N TYR A 126 2.35 -10.56 10.75
CA TYR A 126 3.42 -11.18 11.53
C TYR A 126 3.01 -11.50 12.97
N LYS A 127 1.98 -10.87 13.53
CA LYS A 127 1.52 -11.14 14.90
C LYS A 127 0.28 -12.07 14.97
N LEU A 128 -0.34 -12.41 13.84
CA LEU A 128 -1.52 -13.28 13.77
C LEU A 128 -1.24 -14.77 14.05
N PRO A 129 -2.25 -15.57 14.45
CA PRO A 129 -2.16 -17.02 14.39
C PRO A 129 -1.91 -17.53 12.96
N ASN A 130 -1.17 -18.65 12.81
CA ASN A 130 -0.81 -19.21 11.49
C ASN A 130 -2.04 -19.50 10.61
N GLU A 131 -3.15 -19.96 11.20
CA GLU A 131 -4.40 -20.27 10.49
C GLU A 131 -5.00 -19.05 9.79
N GLN A 132 -4.92 -17.88 10.42
CA GLN A 132 -5.43 -16.62 9.88
C GLN A 132 -4.45 -16.00 8.88
N LEU A 133 -3.14 -16.15 9.13
CA LEU A 133 -2.06 -15.63 8.30
C LEU A 133 -2.12 -16.13 6.85
N TYR A 134 -2.45 -17.41 6.65
CA TYR A 134 -2.42 -18.03 5.33
C TYR A 134 -3.69 -17.82 4.50
N SER A 135 -4.61 -16.95 4.94
CA SER A 135 -5.80 -16.62 4.17
C SER A 135 -5.47 -15.91 2.85
N LEU A 136 -6.12 -16.30 1.75
CA LEU A 136 -5.97 -15.61 0.46
C LEU A 136 -6.49 -14.17 0.47
N TRP A 137 -7.33 -13.80 1.44
CA TRP A 137 -7.82 -12.44 1.63
C TRP A 137 -6.69 -11.42 1.77
N TRP A 138 -5.54 -11.83 2.30
CA TRP A 138 -4.36 -10.97 2.44
C TRP A 138 -3.80 -10.47 1.10
N MET A 139 -4.14 -11.07 -0.04
CA MET A 139 -3.73 -10.54 -1.34
C MET A 139 -4.22 -9.12 -1.60
N LEU A 140 -5.33 -8.71 -0.96
CA LEU A 140 -5.86 -7.35 -1.10
C LEU A 140 -4.87 -6.31 -0.58
N SER A 141 -4.04 -6.66 0.41
CA SER A 141 -3.00 -5.77 0.95
C SER A 141 -2.01 -5.27 -0.10
N ALA A 142 -1.82 -6.01 -1.20
CA ALA A 142 -0.95 -5.60 -2.29
C ALA A 142 -1.60 -4.60 -3.27
N ILE A 143 -2.93 -4.50 -3.26
CA ILE A 143 -3.70 -3.72 -4.23
C ILE A 143 -4.24 -2.42 -3.60
N LEU A 144 -4.59 -2.47 -2.31
CA LEU A 144 -5.22 -1.36 -1.59
C LEU A 144 -4.37 -0.06 -1.55
N PRO A 145 -3.03 -0.10 -1.38
CA PRO A 145 -2.20 1.10 -1.49
C PRO A 145 -2.38 1.81 -2.83
N SER A 146 -2.39 1.04 -3.93
CA SER A 146 -2.57 1.53 -5.30
C SER A 146 -3.92 2.21 -5.49
N ILE A 147 -4.99 1.65 -4.90
CA ILE A 147 -6.32 2.26 -4.92
C ILE A 147 -6.30 3.60 -4.18
N GLY A 148 -5.72 3.66 -2.97
CA GLY A 148 -5.61 4.89 -2.20
C GLY A 148 -4.81 5.97 -2.93
N ILE A 149 -3.69 5.59 -3.56
CA ILE A 149 -2.89 6.49 -4.40
C ILE A 149 -3.73 7.06 -5.55
N TYR A 150 -4.44 6.20 -6.28
CA TYR A 150 -5.25 6.63 -7.41
C TYR A 150 -6.34 7.63 -7.00
N ILE A 151 -7.08 7.30 -5.93
CA ILE A 151 -8.14 8.16 -5.41
C ILE A 151 -7.55 9.49 -4.93
N GLY A 152 -6.50 9.46 -4.11
CA GLY A 152 -5.89 10.67 -3.58
C GLY A 152 -5.35 11.59 -4.66
N VAL A 153 -4.66 11.04 -5.66
CA VAL A 153 -4.19 11.83 -6.81
C VAL A 153 -5.37 12.40 -7.61
N LYS A 154 -6.41 11.62 -7.92
CA LYS A 154 -7.57 12.13 -8.68
C LYS A 154 -8.36 13.19 -7.91
N LEU A 155 -8.45 13.10 -6.58
CA LEU A 155 -9.06 14.13 -5.73
C LEU A 155 -8.17 15.39 -5.61
N GLY A 156 -6.86 15.22 -5.58
CA GLY A 156 -5.89 16.31 -5.45
C GLY A 156 -5.71 17.11 -6.74
N LEU A 157 -5.78 16.43 -7.88
CA LEU A 157 -5.87 17.05 -9.20
C LEU A 157 -7.27 17.69 -9.33
N ARG A 158 -7.37 19.00 -9.09
CA ARG A 158 -8.62 19.77 -9.29
C ARG A 158 -9.22 19.48 -10.68
N LYS A 159 -10.54 19.72 -10.82
CA LYS A 159 -11.31 19.81 -12.09
C LYS A 159 -10.76 20.81 -13.13
N GLU A 160 -9.50 21.25 -13.04
CA GLU A 160 -8.81 22.09 -14.02
C GLU A 160 -8.40 21.30 -15.29
N VAL A 161 -8.69 20.00 -15.34
CA VAL A 161 -8.72 19.20 -16.58
C VAL A 161 -10.14 19.15 -17.19
N ASN A 162 -10.98 20.16 -16.91
CA ASN A 162 -12.07 20.54 -17.78
C ASN A 162 -11.57 21.66 -18.72
N LEU A 163 -10.70 21.31 -19.66
CA LEU A 163 -10.37 22.11 -20.85
C LEU A 163 -10.22 21.14 -22.03
#